data_AF-A0A1L3F5N3-F1
#
_entry.id   AF-A0A1L3F5N3-F1
#
_cell.length_a   1.000
_cell.length_b   1.000
_cell.length_c   1.000
_cell.angle_alpha   90.00
_cell.angle_beta   90.00
_cell.angle_gamma   90.00
#
_symmetry.space_group_name_H-M   'P 1'
#
loop_
_entity.id
_entity.type
_entity.pdbx_description
1 polymer ?
#
loop_
_entity_poly.entity_id
_entity_poly.type
_entity_poly.pdbx_seq_one_letter_code
_entity_poly.pdbx_strand_id
1 'polypeptide(L)'
;MTLSAAFRRFAFAFGTTFGFLYVVALAKDLALFTVFPSLGIVLAGTHHSRDVADPAMGFLAPAMYWYGWAATAALGALIVALVAASLPGRSVRNFWSGWVWVIPILSMIACVYLTLPWFRL
;
A
#
# COMPACT_ATOMS: atom_id res chain seq x y z
N MET A 1 -13.79 -13.59 -23.20
CA MET A 1 -14.34 -12.66 -22.20
C MET A 1 -13.83 -11.25 -22.48
N THR A 2 -14.67 -10.35 -22.98
CA THR A 2 -14.29 -8.93 -23.16
C THR A 2 -14.57 -8.17 -21.86
N LEU A 3 -13.53 -7.79 -21.13
CA LEU A 3 -13.65 -6.95 -19.92
C LEU A 3 -14.31 -5.61 -20.27
N SER A 4 -15.33 -5.21 -19.49
CA SER A 4 -15.99 -3.90 -19.63
C SER A 4 -14.96 -2.77 -19.55
N ALA A 5 -15.16 -1.69 -20.31
CA ALA A 5 -14.28 -0.53 -20.31
C ALA A 5 -14.14 0.11 -18.92
N ALA A 6 -15.21 0.09 -18.12
CA ALA A 6 -15.21 0.57 -16.74
C ALA A 6 -14.30 -0.28 -15.84
N PHE A 7 -14.38 -1.61 -15.97
CA PHE A 7 -13.52 -2.52 -15.20
C PHE A 7 -12.04 -2.35 -15.54
N ARG A 8 -11.70 -2.16 -16.82
CA ARG A 8 -10.31 -1.88 -17.21
C ARG A 8 -9.77 -0.60 -16.56
N ARG A 9 -10.55 0.48 -16.55
CA ARG A 9 -10.17 1.74 -15.88
C ARG A 9 -10.00 1.53 -14.38
N PHE A 10 -10.94 0.83 -13.75
CA PHE A 10 -10.84 0.49 -12.33
C PHE A 10 -9.53 -0.26 -12.02
N ALA A 11 -9.27 -1.37 -12.72
CA ALA A 11 -8.13 -2.23 -12.43
C ALA A 11 -6.78 -1.51 -12.59
N PHE A 12 -6.63 -0.73 -13.66
CA PHE A 12 -5.40 0.03 -13.90
C PHE A 12 -5.24 1.20 -12.89
N ALA A 13 -6.33 1.88 -12.46
CA ALA A 13 -6.23 2.91 -11.40
C ALA A 13 -5.82 2.26 -10.09
N PHE A 14 -6.51 1.18 -9.75
CA PHE A 14 -6.31 0.50 -8.50
C PHE A 14 -4.86 0.05 -8.38
N GLY A 15 -4.33 -0.67 -9.37
CA GLY A 15 -2.96 -1.18 -9.31
C GLY A 15 -1.90 -0.08 -9.25
N THR A 16 -2.03 0.96 -10.08
CA THR A 16 -1.06 2.07 -10.12
C THR A 16 -1.09 2.89 -8.83
N THR A 17 -2.29 3.24 -8.38
CA THR A 17 -2.48 4.02 -7.15
C THR A 17 -2.09 3.21 -5.92
N PHE A 18 -2.39 1.91 -5.89
CA PHE A 18 -2.00 1.02 -4.81
C PHE A 18 -0.48 0.99 -4.65
N GLY A 19 0.27 0.78 -5.73
CA GLY A 19 1.74 0.76 -5.68
C GLY A 19 2.30 2.07 -5.14
N PHE A 20 1.83 3.20 -5.67
CA PHE A 20 2.27 4.52 -5.23
C PHE A 20 1.93 4.78 -3.76
N LEU A 21 0.68 4.55 -3.35
CA LEU A 21 0.24 4.77 -1.97
C LEU A 21 0.89 3.80 -0.99
N TYR A 22 1.22 2.59 -1.40
CA TYR A 22 1.96 1.65 -0.56
C TYR A 22 3.36 2.18 -0.26
N VAL A 23 4.06 2.73 -1.26
CA VAL A 23 5.36 3.39 -1.04
C VAL A 23 5.22 4.59 -0.10
N VAL A 24 4.18 5.41 -0.26
CA VAL A 24 3.92 6.53 0.64
C VAL A 24 3.63 6.05 2.07
N ALA A 25 2.79 5.02 2.23
CA ALA A 25 2.46 4.44 3.51
C ALA A 25 3.69 3.83 4.20
N LEU A 26 4.56 3.16 3.44
CA LEU A 26 5.84 2.64 3.93
C LEU A 26 6.79 3.76 4.35
N ALA A 27 6.95 4.79 3.51
CA ALA A 27 7.90 5.88 3.76
C ALA A 27 7.46 6.84 4.88
N LYS A 28 6.16 6.93 5.16
CA LYS A 28 5.58 7.79 6.20
C LYS A 28 5.05 7.01 7.40
N ASP A 29 5.23 5.69 7.39
CA ASP A 29 4.76 4.77 8.41
C ASP A 29 3.27 4.90 8.74
N LEU A 30 2.43 4.94 7.70
CA LEU A 30 0.98 5.14 7.79
C LEU A 30 0.25 3.79 7.79
N ALA A 31 0.41 3.00 8.85
CA ALA A 31 -0.31 1.75 9.00
C ALA A 31 -1.73 2.01 9.51
N LEU A 32 -2.75 1.51 8.80
CA LEU A 32 -4.13 1.57 9.27
C LEU A 32 -4.32 0.80 10.58
N PHE A 33 -3.58 -0.28 10.74
CA PHE A 33 -3.52 -1.10 11.95
C PHE A 33 -2.18 -1.82 12.03
N THR A 34 -1.78 -2.19 13.24
CA THR A 34 -0.57 -2.95 13.53
C THR A 34 -0.96 -4.31 14.10
N VAL A 35 -0.41 -5.39 13.55
CA VAL A 35 -0.66 -6.76 14.02
C VAL A 35 0.51 -7.22 14.88
N PHE A 36 0.22 -7.68 16.10
CA PHE A 36 1.20 -8.32 16.99
C PHE A 36 0.86 -9.81 17.11
N PRO A 37 1.38 -10.67 16.21
CA PRO A 37 0.96 -12.07 16.09
C PRO A 37 1.23 -12.88 17.36
N SER A 38 2.34 -12.64 18.04
CA SER A 38 2.69 -13.36 19.27
C SER A 38 1.82 -12.98 20.48
N LEU A 39 1.20 -11.81 20.44
CA LEU A 39 0.26 -11.34 21.45
C LEU A 39 -1.21 -11.60 21.04
N GLY A 40 -1.46 -11.98 19.79
CA GLY A 40 -2.81 -12.20 19.24
C GLY A 40 -3.65 -10.92 19.14
N ILE A 41 -3.03 -9.75 19.16
CA ILE A 41 -3.73 -8.45 19.17
C ILE A 41 -3.53 -7.68 17.86
N VAL A 42 -4.55 -6.90 17.50
CA VAL A 42 -4.52 -5.93 16.40
C VAL A 42 -4.85 -4.57 16.99
N LEU A 43 -3.96 -3.60 16.82
CA LEU A 43 -4.18 -2.22 17.26
C LEU A 43 -4.46 -1.34 16.04
N ALA A 44 -5.43 -0.44 16.17
CA ALA A 44 -5.71 0.55 15.13
C ALA A 44 -4.61 1.61 15.08
N GLY A 45 -4.09 1.92 13.89
CA GLY A 45 -2.96 2.82 13.70
C GLY A 45 -1.59 2.15 13.78
N THR A 46 -0.56 2.97 13.61
CA THR A 46 0.85 2.58 13.72
C THR A 46 1.25 2.57 15.20
N HIS A 47 1.61 1.38 15.71
CA HIS A 47 2.09 1.22 17.09
C HIS A 47 3.46 0.54 17.10
N HIS A 48 4.47 1.21 17.65
CA HIS A 48 5.77 0.59 17.77
C HIS A 48 5.82 -0.42 18.90
N SER A 49 6.59 -1.51 18.74
CA SER A 49 6.75 -2.51 19.81
C SER A 49 7.24 -1.89 21.12
N ARG A 50 7.96 -0.76 21.05
CA ARG A 50 8.40 0.04 22.21
C ARG A 50 7.27 0.78 22.94
N ASP A 51 6.14 1.00 22.26
CA ASP A 51 4.98 1.71 22.82
C ASP A 51 4.07 0.75 23.62
N VAL A 52 4.18 -0.56 23.37
CA VAL A 52 3.23 -1.58 23.86
C VAL A 52 3.93 -2.62 24.76
N ALA A 53 5.23 -2.83 24.60
CA ALA A 53 6.00 -3.80 25.37
C ALA A 53 7.33 -3.20 25.86
N ASP A 54 7.81 -3.68 27.01
CA ASP A 54 9.14 -3.38 27.54
C ASP A 54 10.20 -3.58 26.42
N PRO A 55 11.16 -2.67 26.19
CA PRO A 55 12.18 -2.79 25.14
C PRO A 55 12.93 -4.13 25.12
N ALA A 56 13.00 -4.85 26.26
CA ALA A 56 13.53 -6.22 26.33
C ALA A 56 12.64 -7.27 25.62
N MET A 57 11.34 -7.01 25.46
CA MET A 57 10.33 -7.88 24.84
C MET A 57 10.07 -7.56 23.35
N GLY A 58 10.73 -6.55 22.78
CA GLY A 58 10.57 -6.17 21.37
C GLY A 58 10.88 -7.30 20.38
N PHE A 59 11.73 -8.25 20.78
CA PHE A 59 12.03 -9.46 20.01
C PHE A 59 10.93 -10.53 20.08
N LEU A 60 10.15 -10.56 21.18
CA LEU A 60 9.05 -11.52 21.40
C LEU A 60 7.72 -11.02 20.84
N ALA A 61 7.59 -9.72 20.54
CA ALA A 61 6.41 -9.10 19.92
C ALA A 61 6.75 -8.36 18.62
N PRO A 62 7.13 -9.07 17.55
CA PRO A 62 7.41 -8.45 16.26
C PRO A 62 6.11 -7.86 15.69
N ALA A 63 6.06 -6.54 15.61
CA ALA A 63 4.95 -5.82 15.01
C ALA A 63 4.98 -5.96 13.48
N MET A 64 3.85 -6.37 12.90
CA MET A 64 3.70 -6.54 11.45
C MET A 64 2.91 -5.37 10.86
N TYR A 65 3.62 -4.32 10.45
CA TYR A 65 3.05 -3.10 9.88
C TYR A 65 2.60 -3.24 8.43
N TRP A 66 3.16 -4.20 7.70
CA TRP A 66 2.93 -4.33 6.26
C TRP A 66 1.46 -4.57 5.89
N TYR A 67 0.69 -5.21 6.77
CA TYR A 67 -0.76 -5.39 6.59
C TYR A 67 -1.51 -4.07 6.74
N GLY A 68 -1.11 -3.24 7.70
CA GLY A 68 -1.66 -1.91 7.90
C GLY A 68 -1.34 -0.97 6.75
N TRP A 69 -0.09 -0.95 6.27
CA TRP A 69 0.30 -0.16 5.10
C TRP A 69 -0.45 -0.61 3.84
N ALA A 70 -0.61 -1.93 3.64
CA ALA A 70 -1.41 -2.48 2.55
C ALA A 70 -2.87 -2.06 2.64
N ALA A 71 -3.46 -2.06 3.84
CA ALA A 71 -4.84 -1.63 4.04
C ALA A 71 -5.03 -0.13 3.75
N THR A 72 -4.12 0.73 4.23
CA THR A 72 -4.12 2.17 3.89
C THR A 72 -4.04 2.39 2.38
N ALA A 73 -3.10 1.71 1.72
CA ALA A 73 -2.91 1.82 0.28
C ALA A 73 -4.12 1.29 -0.51
N ALA A 74 -4.71 0.17 -0.09
CA ALA A 74 -5.89 -0.42 -0.71
C ALA A 74 -7.12 0.48 -0.59
N LEU A 75 -7.36 1.09 0.57
CA LEU A 75 -8.46 2.03 0.74
C LEU A 75 -8.30 3.27 -0.14
N GLY A 76 -7.13 3.88 -0.16
CA GLY A 76 -6.87 5.04 -1.03
C GLY A 76 -6.97 4.67 -2.52
N ALA A 77 -6.42 3.53 -2.92
CA ALA A 77 -6.50 3.03 -4.28
C ALA A 77 -7.93 2.70 -4.71
N LEU A 78 -8.75 2.17 -3.80
CA LEU A 78 -10.16 1.89 -4.06
C LEU A 78 -10.93 3.17 -4.36
N ILE A 79 -10.74 4.23 -3.56
CA ILE A 79 -11.38 5.53 -3.77
C ILE A 79 -11.02 6.07 -5.15
N VAL A 80 -9.73 6.09 -5.50
CA VAL A 80 -9.26 6.58 -6.81
C VAL A 80 -9.79 5.72 -7.95
N ALA A 81 -9.83 4.40 -7.80
CA ALA A 81 -10.31 3.48 -8.81
C ALA A 81 -11.81 3.61 -9.07
N LEU A 82 -12.62 3.85 -8.04
CA LEU A 82 -14.05 4.11 -8.18
C LEU A 82 -14.29 5.43 -8.94
N VAL A 83 -13.55 6.49 -8.60
CA VAL A 83 -13.59 7.75 -9.34
C VAL A 83 -13.19 7.54 -10.80
N ALA A 84 -12.09 6.81 -11.06
CA ALA A 84 -11.62 6.51 -12.41
C ALA A 84 -12.62 5.69 -13.24
N ALA A 85 -13.34 4.76 -12.62
CA ALA A 85 -14.38 3.97 -13.27
C ALA A 85 -15.60 4.81 -13.67
N SER A 86 -15.91 5.85 -12.90
CA SER A 86 -17.05 6.76 -13.14
C SER A 86 -16.80 7.81 -14.23
N LEU A 87 -15.54 8.06 -14.61
CA LEU A 87 -15.18 9.11 -15.58
C LEU A 87 -15.40 8.69 -17.05
N PRO A 88 -15.88 9.60 -17.91
CA PRO A 88 -16.08 9.33 -19.35
C PRO A 88 -14.77 9.12 -20.11
N GLY A 89 -14.78 8.16 -21.05
CA GLY A 89 -13.58 7.49 -21.57
C GLY A 89 -12.60 8.27 -22.44
N ARG A 90 -12.90 9.52 -22.82
CA ARG A 90 -12.05 10.28 -23.75
C ARG A 90 -10.79 10.87 -23.09
N SER A 91 -10.85 11.27 -21.81
CA SER A 91 -9.70 11.91 -21.15
C SER A 91 -8.68 10.93 -20.57
N VAL A 92 -9.09 9.71 -20.21
CA VAL A 92 -8.23 8.76 -19.47
C VAL A 92 -7.24 8.02 -20.40
N ARG A 93 -7.56 7.89 -21.69
CA ARG A 93 -6.80 7.04 -22.62
C ARG A 93 -5.36 7.51 -22.87
N ASN A 94 -5.14 8.83 -22.96
CA ASN A 94 -3.83 9.38 -23.26
C ASN A 94 -2.94 9.52 -22.01
N PHE A 95 -3.53 9.87 -20.87
CA PHE A 95 -2.78 10.03 -19.62
C PHE A 95 -2.32 8.70 -19.02
N TRP A 96 -3.04 7.60 -19.29
CA TRP A 96 -2.74 6.32 -18.64
C TRP A 96 -1.81 5.39 -19.42
N SER A 97 -1.68 5.53 -20.74
CA SER A 97 -0.95 4.54 -21.53
C SER A 97 0.52 4.38 -21.15
N GLY A 98 1.19 5.46 -20.73
CA GLY A 98 2.59 5.41 -20.26
C GLY A 98 2.73 5.26 -18.74
N TRP A 99 1.93 6.02 -17.99
CA TRP A 99 2.02 6.08 -16.52
C TRP A 99 1.62 4.77 -15.84
N VAL A 100 0.75 3.96 -16.47
CA VAL A 100 0.35 2.64 -15.95
C VAL A 100 1.51 1.67 -15.83
N TRP A 101 2.58 1.85 -16.61
CA TRP A 101 3.79 1.02 -16.51
C TRP A 101 4.86 1.64 -15.63
N VAL A 102 5.05 2.95 -15.74
CA VAL A 102 6.10 3.66 -15.01
C VAL A 102 5.83 3.64 -13.51
N ILE A 103 4.59 3.90 -13.07
CA ILE A 103 4.26 4.00 -11.65
C ILE A 103 4.50 2.68 -10.90
N PRO A 104 4.02 1.51 -11.36
CA PRO A 104 4.26 0.25 -10.65
C PRO A 104 5.74 -0.14 -10.61
N ILE A 105 6.48 0.10 -11.69
CA ILE A 105 7.92 -0.20 -11.75
C ILE A 105 8.68 0.66 -10.74
N LEU A 106 8.45 1.98 -10.75
CA LEU A 106 9.05 2.88 -9.78
C LEU A 106 8.64 2.53 -8.35
N SER A 107 7.38 2.13 -8.15
CA SER A 107 6.89 1.71 -6.83
C SER A 107 7.62 0.47 -6.33
N MET A 108 7.85 -0.53 -7.18
CA MET A 108 8.64 -1.71 -6.80
C MET A 108 10.08 -1.34 -6.46
N ILE A 109 10.73 -0.52 -7.28
CA ILE A 109 12.10 -0.08 -7.02
C ILE A 109 12.17 0.66 -5.67
N ALA A 110 11.21 1.55 -5.39
CA ALA A 110 11.13 2.28 -4.14
C ALA A 110 10.89 1.34 -2.94
N CYS A 111 9.99 0.35 -3.05
CA CYS A 111 9.77 -0.65 -2.00
C CYS A 111 11.04 -1.44 -1.69
N VAL A 112 11.76 -1.90 -2.71
CA VAL A 112 13.04 -2.61 -2.53
C VAL A 112 14.04 -1.69 -1.84
N TYR A 113 14.17 -0.45 -2.31
CA TYR A 113 15.10 0.52 -1.72
C TYR A 113 14.80 0.82 -0.25
N LEU A 114 13.53 1.04 0.09
CA LEU A 114 13.10 1.35 1.45
C LEU A 114 13.20 0.14 2.40
N THR A 115 13.16 -1.08 1.88
CA THR A 115 13.29 -2.31 2.68
C THR A 115 14.73 -2.85 2.76
N LEU A 116 15.66 -2.37 1.93
CA LEU A 116 17.09 -2.72 2.02
C LEU A 116 17.69 -2.62 3.44
N PRO A 117 17.39 -1.59 4.26
CA PRO A 117 17.93 -1.50 5.62
C PRO A 117 17.53 -2.70 6.50
N TRP A 118 16.41 -3.37 6.23
CA TRP A 118 15.96 -4.54 6.98
C TRP A 118 16.86 -5.76 6.76
N PHE A 119 17.53 -5.83 5.60
CA PHE A 119 18.42 -6.94 5.24
C PHE A 119 19.89 -6.67 5.57
N ARG A 120 20.24 -5.44 5.97
CA ARG A 120 21.60 -5.08 6.41
C ARG A 120 21.84 -5.35 7.90
N LEU A 121 21.01 -6.22 8.50
CA LEU A 121 21.18 -6.71 9.87
C LEU A 121 22.33 -7.72 9.95
#